data_AF-A0A6J5VQN8-F1
#
_entry.id   AF-A0A6J5VQN8-F1
#
_cell.length_a   1.000
_cell.length_b   1.000
_cell.length_c   1.000
_cell.angle_alpha   90.00
_cell.angle_beta   90.00
_cell.angle_gamma   90.00
#
_symmetry.space_group_name_H-M   'P 1'
#
loop_
_entity.id
_entity.type
_entity.pdbx_description
1 polymer ?
#
loop_
_entity_poly.entity_id
_entity_poly.type
_entity_poly.pdbx_seq_one_letter_code
_entity_poly.pdbx_strand_id
1 'polypeptide(L)' 'MDPCPFVWVTVGNIALKIPVASKLTRSVVHLSSSSFFCKIKLNNLPPQNAAVPCLPSEA' A
#
# COMPACT_ATOMS: atom_id res chain seq x y z
N MET A 1 -11.68 19.08 -30.34
CA MET A 1 -11.68 18.86 -28.88
C MET A 1 -10.26 19.06 -28.41
N ASP A 2 -10.01 20.07 -27.59
CA ASP A 2 -8.71 20.24 -26.94
C ASP A 2 -8.51 19.14 -25.90
N PRO A 3 -7.32 18.52 -25.81
CA PRO A 3 -7.05 17.52 -24.79
C PRO A 3 -7.17 18.15 -23.40
N CYS A 4 -7.83 17.45 -22.48
CA CYS A 4 -7.92 17.89 -21.10
C CYS A 4 -6.49 18.04 -20.53
N PRO A 5 -6.12 19.18 -19.93
CA PRO A 5 -4.74 19.42 -19.46
C PRO A 5 -4.35 18.58 -18.24
N PHE A 6 -5.26 17.75 -17.73
CA PHE A 6 -5.06 16.91 -16.56
C PHE A 6 -5.54 15.49 -16.82
N VAL A 7 -4.78 14.51 -16.31
CA VAL A 7 -5.13 13.10 -16.30
C VAL A 7 -5.30 12.66 -14.85
N TRP A 8 -6.45 12.08 -14.51
CA TRP A 8 -6.67 11.45 -13.21
C TRP A 8 -6.29 9.98 -13.31
N VAL A 9 -5.30 9.57 -12.53
CA VAL A 9 -4.91 8.17 -12.37
C VAL A 9 -5.45 7.62 -11.04
N THR A 10 -6.15 6.49 -11.09
CA THR A 10 -6.61 5.77 -9.91
C THR A 10 -5.89 4.43 -9.82
N VAL A 11 -5.30 4.12 -8.66
CA VAL A 11 -4.70 2.82 -8.37
C VAL A 11 -5.58 2.11 -7.34
N GLY A 12 -6.21 1.01 -7.73
CA GLY A 12 -7.07 0.19 -6.87
C GLY A 12 -6.43 -1.13 -6.47
N ASN A 13 -7.06 -1.84 -5.52
CA ASN A 13 -6.73 -3.23 -5.14
C ASN A 13 -5.27 -3.45 -4.70
N ILE A 14 -4.68 -2.48 -4.00
CA ILE A 14 -3.35 -2.62 -3.40
C ILE A 14 -3.51 -3.31 -2.03
N ALA A 15 -2.72 -4.35 -1.76
CA ALA A 15 -2.68 -5.02 -0.47
C ALA A 15 -1.25 -5.53 -0.16
N LEU A 16 -0.92 -5.67 1.13
CA LEU A 16 0.37 -6.17 1.61
C LEU A 16 0.28 -7.69 1.88
N LYS A 17 1.17 -8.48 1.26
CA LYS A 17 1.37 -9.91 1.60
C LYS A 17 2.67 -10.05 2.38
N ILE A 18 2.57 -10.40 3.67
CA ILE A 18 3.74 -10.62 4.53
C ILE A 18 4.09 -12.11 4.52
N PRO A 19 5.31 -12.51 4.11
CA PRO A 19 5.69 -13.91 4.11
C PRO A 19 5.77 -14.47 5.53
N VAL A 20 5.36 -15.74 5.71
CA VAL A 20 5.36 -16.43 7.02
C VAL A 20 6.73 -16.43 7.69
N ALA A 21 7.80 -16.54 6.89
CA ALA A 21 9.18 -16.55 7.37
C ALA A 21 9.66 -15.18 7.89
N SER A 22 8.98 -14.09 7.54
CA SER A 22 9.29 -12.74 8.04
C SER A 22 8.45 -12.35 9.25
N LYS A 23 8.00 -13.33 10.05
CA LYS A 23 7.49 -13.07 11.41
C LYS A 23 8.60 -12.34 12.16
N LEU A 24 8.54 -11.02 12.15
CA LEU A 24 9.33 -10.15 13.01
C LEU A 24 8.90 -10.47 14.44
N THR A 25 9.54 -11.46 15.06
CA THR A 25 9.29 -11.96 16.42
C THR A 25 9.59 -10.90 17.50
N ARG A 26 9.70 -9.63 17.14
CA ARG A 26 10.10 -8.53 18.01
C ARG A 26 9.15 -7.33 18.00
N SER A 27 7.99 -7.42 17.32
CA SER A 27 6.94 -6.41 17.45
C SER A 27 5.96 -6.84 18.55
N VAL A 28 5.92 -6.09 19.65
CA VAL A 28 4.91 -6.23 20.72
C VAL A 28 3.49 -5.95 20.21
N VAL A 29 3.38 -5.32 19.02
CA VAL A 29 2.13 -5.02 18.35
C VAL A 29 1.83 -6.11 17.32
N HIS A 30 0.70 -6.79 17.50
CA HIS A 30 0.17 -7.75 16.52
C HIS A 30 -0.04 -7.03 15.18
N LEU A 31 0.53 -7.56 14.08
CA LEU A 31 0.46 -6.96 12.73
C LEU A 31 -0.97 -6.65 12.28
N SER A 32 -1.97 -7.39 12.78
CA SER A 32 -3.38 -7.13 12.50
C SER A 32 -3.94 -5.85 13.16
N SER A 33 -3.21 -5.25 14.10
CA SER A 33 -3.61 -4.03 14.82
C SER A 33 -2.91 -2.77 14.30
N SER A 34 -1.96 -2.90 13.38
CA SER A 34 -1.21 -1.76 12.83
C SER A 34 -1.79 -1.35 11.48
N SER A 35 -2.02 -0.05 11.28
CA SER A 35 -2.33 0.51 9.97
C SER A 35 -1.07 0.50 9.11
N PHE A 36 -1.11 -0.17 7.96
CA PHE A 36 -0.02 -0.13 6.98
C PHE A 36 -0.26 0.98 5.97
N PHE A 37 0.83 1.65 5.56
CA PHE A 37 0.77 2.70 4.55
C PHE A 37 1.83 2.44 3.49
N CYS A 38 1.51 2.71 2.22
CA CYS A 38 2.46 2.73 1.12
C CYS A 38 2.64 4.13 0.57
N LYS A 39 3.86 4.43 0.11
CA LYS A 39 4.16 5.65 -0.65
C LYS A 39 4.15 5.33 -2.14
N ILE A 40 3.19 5.89 -2.85
CA ILE A 40 3.06 5.76 -4.31
C ILE A 40 3.89 6.88 -4.95
N LYS A 41 4.83 6.51 -5.82
CA LYS A 41 5.65 7.43 -6.60
C LYS A 41 5.43 7.16 -8.08
N LEU A 42 5.00 8.18 -8.81
CA LEU A 42 4.89 8.18 -10.26
C LEU A 42 5.75 9.33 -10.80
N ASN A 43 6.41 9.12 -11.94
CA ASN A 43 7.23 10.16 -12.55
C ASN A 43 6.40 11.42 -12.80
N ASN A 44 6.96 12.59 -12.47
CA ASN A 44 6.34 13.90 -12.65
C ASN A 44 5.06 14.14 -11.84
N LEU A 45 4.74 13.29 -10.85
CA LEU A 45 3.63 13.49 -9.94
C LEU A 45 4.10 13.58 -8.47
N PRO A 46 3.43 14.37 -7.62
CA PRO A 46 3.72 14.38 -6.19
C PRO A 46 3.56 12.98 -5.57
N PRO A 47 4.45 12.57 -4.65
CA PRO A 47 4.28 11.31 -3.94
C PRO A 47 3.00 11.32 -3.10
N GLN A 48 2.25 10.23 -3.17
CA GLN A 48 1.01 10.05 -2.41
C GLN A 48 1.18 8.97 -1.36
N ASN A 49 0.57 9.14 -0.19
CA ASN A 49 0.50 8.09 0.82
C ASN A 49 -0.91 7.49 0.80
N ALA A 50 -0.99 6.17 0.88
CA ALA A 50 -2.26 5.46 0.94
C ALA A 50 -2.21 4.41 2.06
N ALA A 51 -3.32 4.25 2.77
CA ALA A 51 -3.52 3.11 3.66
C ALA A 51 -3.64 1.84 2.83
N VAL A 52 -3.02 0.75 3.29
CA VAL A 52 -2.98 -0.53 2.59
C VAL A 52 -3.44 -1.64 3.53
N PRO A 53 -4.43 -2.46 3.14
CA PRO A 53 -4.80 -3.63 3.93
C PRO A 53 -3.69 -4.68 3.90
N CYS A 54 -3.45 -5.34 5.02
CA CYS A 54 -2.61 -6.54 5.07
C CYS A 54 -3.48 -7.77 4.80
N LEU A 55 -3.06 -8.60 3.84
CA LEU A 55 -3.71 -9.88 3.60
C LEU A 55 -3.31 -10.88 4.70
N PRO A 56 -4.25 -11.72 5.15
CA PRO A 56 -3.90 -12.84 6.00
C PRO A 56 -2.95 -13.78 5.26
N SER A 57 -2.03 -14.41 5.99
CA SER A 57 -1.25 -15.50 5.42
C SER A 57 -2.18 -16.67 5.11
N GLU A 58 -2.10 -17.19 3.88
CA GLU A 58 -2.65 -18.50 3.57
C GLU A 58 -1.94 -19.53 4.46
N ALA A 59 -2.73 -20.42 5.07
CA ALA A 59 -2.27 -21.46 6.00
C ALA A 59 -1.77 -22.69 5.24
#